data_AF-A0A4P8TIT8-F1
#
_entry.id   AF-A0A4P8TIT8-F1
#
_cell.length_a   1.000
_cell.length_b   1.000
_cell.length_c   1.000
_cell.angle_alpha   90.00
_cell.angle_beta   90.00
_cell.angle_gamma   90.00
#
_symmetry.space_group_name_H-M   'P 1'
#
loop_
_entity.id
_entity.type
_entity.pdbx_description
1 polymer ?
#
loop_
_entity_poly.entity_id
_entity_poly.type
_entity_poly.pdbx_seq_one_letter_code
_entity_poly.pdbx_strand_id
1 'polypeptide(L)'
;MAGVLSSEQTAVASAQHAGHGEIPTRAVIRLLMGLKWTLWKRSYRKNVGKIVGTVIGSLYALGGLVGLTFAFLGTTLWSGGGETFPLILRTLGVAAVLLWLLVPLLAFGVDDTLDARAFALLPRRARELQPGLFAAAALSLPSLFTLAAVAVATVFEAIWLLLLGPGPLWTVLALIALVPANLAGVVLCLLLPRAVFAHQAGRASSRSGRELGGILAMVVFLAVVYAFSVGMQSLGSLDLDQLLPTFLVAVDVLAWTPIGAPFAVPMDLAEGAVLVALGRAAVTAASIWLVWRWWRRSLDAAMTSALTGDASSGTAKVSALVPRWAPSTALGAVIGRSLRYWRRDTRYLAAISIYPVMFVFFGAMGVVLPESRSFMMIMVVAMGGLTGIAISNEIGFDGPAGWVNITAGAPARANLLGRVIAAAVIVLPIVLVLSAAVSVVLGMTAHLPVILLGMLGLMLSGWGASVLAGTLLPYPTSPPGTNPMKDKSASSANAMLSMAITSAAMGVPQIPAIGLAIWGLLGGGPLIELLAGLVAVLIGAVVLVVGLRLGAARLERSYPELFQKVRAFV
;
A
#
# COMPACT_ATOMS: atom_id res chain seq x y z
N MET A 1 26.80 -0.52 42.00
CA MET A 1 28.22 -0.14 42.17
C MET A 1 28.27 1.34 42.46
N ALA A 2 28.22 1.70 43.73
CA ALA A 2 28.49 3.04 44.21
C ALA A 2 29.95 3.08 44.69
N GLY A 3 30.72 4.05 44.21
CA GLY A 3 32.12 4.24 44.56
C GLY A 3 33.07 3.85 43.42
N VAL A 4 33.45 4.83 42.59
CA VAL A 4 34.83 5.26 42.25
C VAL A 4 34.67 6.40 41.22
N LEU A 5 34.37 7.61 41.69
CA LEU A 5 34.67 8.82 40.94
C LEU A 5 35.54 9.69 41.85
N SER A 6 36.72 10.09 41.39
CA SER A 6 37.59 11.01 42.13
C SER A 6 36.92 12.38 42.32
N SER A 7 37.37 13.19 43.28
CA SER A 7 36.82 14.54 43.52
C SER A 7 36.79 15.39 42.25
N GLU A 8 37.84 15.29 41.42
CA GLU A 8 37.91 15.92 40.09
C GLU A 8 36.93 15.31 39.09
N GLN A 9 36.67 14.00 39.11
CA GLN A 9 35.65 13.38 38.24
C GLN A 9 34.24 13.75 38.67
N THR A 10 33.95 13.90 39.97
CA THR A 10 32.70 14.51 40.45
C THR A 10 32.63 15.99 40.10
N ALA A 11 33.74 16.72 40.14
CA ALA A 11 33.79 18.14 39.77
C ALA A 11 33.65 18.34 38.25
N VAL A 12 34.17 17.43 37.43
CA VAL A 12 33.99 17.40 35.97
C VAL A 12 32.59 16.89 35.63
N ALA A 13 32.03 15.92 36.35
CA ALA A 13 30.62 15.52 36.19
C ALA A 13 29.65 16.61 36.64
N SER A 14 30.00 17.39 37.68
CA SER A 14 29.23 18.54 38.13
C SER A 14 29.46 19.78 37.28
N ALA A 15 30.65 20.00 36.70
CA ALA A 15 30.93 21.06 35.73
C ALA A 15 30.39 20.71 34.33
N GLN A 16 30.24 19.42 34.03
CA GLN A 16 29.37 18.86 33.00
C GLN A 16 27.89 18.85 33.41
N HIS A 17 27.50 19.71 34.37
CA HIS A 17 26.26 20.48 34.20
C HIS A 17 26.33 21.37 32.94
N ALA A 18 26.70 20.79 31.79
CA ALA A 18 25.90 20.97 30.60
C ALA A 18 24.52 20.53 31.03
N GLY A 19 23.73 21.50 31.52
CA GLY A 19 22.35 21.27 31.86
C GLY A 19 21.80 20.41 30.74
N HIS A 20 21.33 19.22 31.12
CA HIS A 20 20.34 18.55 30.30
C HIS A 20 19.18 19.51 30.30
N GLY A 21 19.26 20.56 29.47
CA GLY A 21 18.13 21.34 29.06
C GLY A 21 17.27 20.27 28.44
N GLU A 22 16.31 19.78 29.20
CA GLU A 22 15.25 18.95 28.69
C GLU A 22 14.73 19.75 27.51
N ILE A 23 15.14 19.36 26.29
CA ILE A 23 14.71 20.05 25.09
C ILE A 23 13.19 20.01 25.19
N PRO A 24 12.53 21.16 25.35
CA PRO A 24 11.13 21.17 25.68
C PRO A 24 10.40 20.41 24.58
N THR A 25 9.37 19.64 24.93
CA THR A 25 8.62 18.82 23.96
C THR A 25 8.20 19.65 22.74
N ARG A 26 7.90 20.94 22.95
CA ARG A 26 7.61 21.92 21.88
C ARG A 26 8.75 22.11 20.88
N ALA A 27 10.00 22.14 21.33
CA ALA A 27 11.17 22.25 20.45
C ALA A 27 11.39 20.96 19.64
N VAL A 28 11.18 19.77 20.24
CA VAL A 28 11.22 18.49 19.53
C VAL A 28 10.14 18.42 18.45
N ILE A 29 8.90 18.83 18.79
CA ILE A 29 7.79 18.91 17.83
C ILE A 29 8.17 19.83 16.66
N ARG A 30 8.63 21.06 16.94
CA ARG A 30 9.02 22.02 15.91
C ARG A 30 10.15 21.49 15.02
N LEU A 31 11.13 20.83 15.60
CA LEU A 31 12.25 20.24 14.87
C LEU A 31 11.78 19.12 13.93
N LEU A 32 10.95 18.19 14.42
CA LEU A 32 10.44 17.09 13.60
C LEU A 32 9.50 17.57 12.49
N MET A 33 8.66 18.57 12.76
CA MET A 33 7.83 19.21 11.73
C MET A 33 8.70 19.93 10.67
N GLY A 34 9.74 20.66 11.10
CA GLY A 34 10.68 21.33 10.19
C GLY A 34 11.47 20.34 9.33
N LEU A 35 11.89 19.23 9.92
CA LEU A 35 12.54 18.12 9.22
C LEU A 35 11.59 17.48 8.21
N LYS A 36 10.36 17.14 8.62
CA LYS A 36 9.31 16.61 7.75
C LYS A 36 9.08 17.52 6.54
N TRP A 37 8.90 18.82 6.77
CA TRP A 37 8.71 19.80 5.71
C TRP A 37 9.90 19.88 4.76
N THR A 38 11.12 19.87 5.30
CA THR A 38 12.35 19.93 4.51
C THR A 38 12.51 18.69 3.62
N LEU A 39 12.27 17.49 4.18
CA LEU A 39 12.30 16.24 3.44
C LEU A 39 11.21 16.18 2.38
N TRP A 40 9.99 16.61 2.72
CA TRP A 40 8.86 16.69 1.81
C TRP A 40 9.17 17.61 0.63
N LYS A 41 9.61 18.85 0.88
CA LYS A 41 10.00 19.82 -0.17
C LYS A 41 11.16 19.32 -1.02
N ARG A 42 12.19 18.70 -0.42
CA ARG A 42 13.34 18.14 -1.16
C ARG A 42 12.92 16.97 -2.04
N SER A 43 11.96 16.15 -1.59
CA SER A 43 11.46 15.01 -2.36
C SER A 43 10.83 15.42 -3.70
N TYR A 44 10.29 16.64 -3.83
CA TYR A 44 9.76 17.15 -5.09
C TYR A 44 10.82 17.72 -6.05
N ARG A 45 11.96 18.22 -5.56
CA ARG A 45 12.93 18.98 -6.39
C ARG A 45 13.56 18.19 -7.55
N LYS A 46 13.46 16.86 -7.55
CA LYS A 46 14.03 15.99 -8.61
C LYS A 46 13.13 14.80 -8.97
N ASN A 47 11.84 14.85 -8.64
CA ASN A 47 10.93 13.72 -8.82
C ASN A 47 9.63 14.13 -9.51
N VAL A 48 9.67 14.19 -10.84
CA VAL A 48 8.50 14.53 -11.69
C VAL A 48 7.35 13.56 -11.46
N GLY A 49 7.62 12.27 -11.30
CA GLY A 49 6.60 11.25 -11.02
C GLY A 49 5.83 11.56 -9.73
N LYS A 50 6.55 11.94 -8.66
CA LYS A 50 5.90 12.39 -7.41
C LYS A 50 5.06 13.65 -7.60
N ILE A 51 5.49 14.60 -8.44
CA ILE A 51 4.69 15.79 -8.78
C ILE A 51 3.41 15.38 -9.49
N VAL A 52 3.50 14.61 -10.57
CA VAL A 52 2.35 14.16 -11.35
C VAL A 52 1.38 13.37 -10.49
N GLY A 53 1.87 12.39 -9.71
CA GLY A 53 1.04 11.62 -8.79
C GLY A 53 0.38 12.49 -7.71
N THR A 54 1.08 13.52 -7.22
CA THR A 54 0.52 14.49 -6.28
C THR A 54 -0.58 15.34 -6.94
N VAL A 55 -0.39 15.80 -8.18
CA VAL A 55 -1.39 16.58 -8.92
C VAL A 55 -2.64 15.74 -9.17
N ILE A 56 -2.48 14.53 -9.71
CA ILE A 56 -3.61 13.62 -9.95
C ILE A 56 -4.34 13.32 -8.63
N GLY A 57 -3.61 12.92 -7.58
CA GLY A 57 -4.20 12.64 -6.28
C GLY A 57 -4.93 13.84 -5.68
N SER A 58 -4.39 15.06 -5.85
CA SER A 58 -5.04 16.29 -5.41
C SER A 58 -6.30 16.61 -6.20
N LEU A 59 -6.30 16.38 -7.52
CA LEU A 59 -7.50 16.57 -8.36
C LEU A 59 -8.61 15.58 -7.96
N TYR A 60 -8.28 14.32 -7.70
CA TYR A 60 -9.25 13.34 -7.19
C TYR A 60 -9.78 13.74 -5.81
N ALA A 61 -8.91 14.20 -4.90
CA ALA A 61 -9.34 14.66 -3.58
C ALA A 61 -10.23 15.91 -3.65
N LEU A 62 -9.91 16.86 -4.54
CA LEU A 62 -10.75 18.03 -4.80
C LEU A 62 -12.10 17.64 -5.40
N GLY A 63 -12.11 16.73 -6.39
CA GLY A 63 -13.35 16.19 -6.94
C GLY A 63 -14.20 15.48 -5.88
N GLY A 64 -13.57 14.72 -4.99
CA GLY A 64 -14.23 14.09 -3.84
C GLY A 64 -14.82 15.11 -2.85
N LEU A 65 -14.11 16.20 -2.56
CA LEU A 65 -14.62 17.29 -1.71
C LEU A 65 -15.82 18.01 -2.34
N VAL A 66 -15.76 18.25 -3.65
CA VAL A 66 -16.89 18.82 -4.40
C VAL A 66 -18.09 17.87 -4.35
N GLY A 67 -17.88 16.58 -4.62
CA GLY A 67 -18.93 15.55 -4.52
C GLY A 67 -19.53 15.46 -3.12
N LEU A 68 -18.70 15.49 -2.07
CA LEU A 68 -19.13 15.51 -0.67
C LEU A 68 -20.01 16.74 -0.37
N THR A 69 -19.59 17.92 -0.85
CA THR A 69 -20.34 19.17 -0.67
C THR A 69 -21.71 19.09 -1.34
N PHE A 70 -21.79 18.58 -2.58
CA PHE A 70 -23.06 18.39 -3.27
C PHE A 70 -23.94 17.34 -2.59
N ALA A 71 -23.36 16.25 -2.10
CA ALA A 71 -24.09 15.23 -1.36
C ALA A 71 -24.72 15.82 -0.09
N PHE A 72 -23.96 16.59 0.71
CA PHE A 72 -24.49 17.22 1.91
C PHE A 72 -25.49 18.32 1.61
N LEU A 73 -25.24 19.15 0.58
CA LEU A 73 -26.21 20.15 0.11
C LEU A 73 -27.54 19.49 -0.27
N GLY A 74 -27.48 18.38 -1.02
CA GLY A 74 -28.64 17.58 -1.39
C GLY A 74 -29.44 17.12 -0.17
N THR A 75 -28.76 16.53 0.81
CA THR A 75 -29.40 15.90 1.98
C THR A 75 -29.87 16.88 3.05
N THR A 76 -29.26 18.08 3.14
CA THR A 76 -29.59 19.07 4.17
C THR A 76 -30.51 20.18 3.67
N LEU A 77 -30.35 20.65 2.44
CA LEU A 77 -31.03 21.84 1.93
C LEU A 77 -32.00 21.58 0.77
N TRP A 78 -31.80 20.52 -0.02
CA TRP A 78 -32.68 20.23 -1.18
C TRP A 78 -33.73 19.14 -0.93
N SER A 79 -33.40 18.04 -0.24
CA SER A 79 -34.41 17.08 0.23
C SER A 79 -35.01 17.60 1.53
N GLY A 80 -36.21 18.19 1.47
CA GLY A 80 -36.83 19.02 2.51
C GLY A 80 -37.14 18.39 3.88
N GLY A 81 -36.47 17.31 4.30
CA GLY A 81 -36.61 16.72 5.63
C GLY A 81 -35.31 16.57 6.43
N GLY A 82 -34.13 16.60 5.79
CA GLY A 82 -32.84 16.42 6.50
C GLY A 82 -32.65 15.10 7.24
N GLU A 83 -33.59 14.15 7.15
CA GLU A 83 -33.63 12.90 7.92
C GLU A 83 -32.48 11.95 7.56
N THR A 84 -31.99 12.01 6.32
CA THR A 84 -30.91 11.14 5.82
C THR A 84 -29.51 11.66 6.15
N PHE A 85 -29.38 12.93 6.52
CA PHE A 85 -28.09 13.56 6.80
C PHE A 85 -27.33 12.91 7.98
N PRO A 86 -27.93 12.66 9.16
CA PRO A 86 -27.27 11.98 10.28
C PRO A 86 -26.70 10.62 9.89
N LEU A 87 -27.47 9.85 9.11
CA LEU A 87 -27.10 8.51 8.68
C LEU A 87 -25.90 8.54 7.73
N ILE A 88 -25.91 9.45 6.75
CA ILE A 88 -24.83 9.62 5.78
C ILE A 88 -23.56 10.08 6.48
N LEU A 89 -23.67 11.05 7.40
CA LEU A 89 -22.54 11.56 8.18
C LEU A 89 -21.87 10.45 9.01
N ARG A 90 -22.65 9.68 9.79
CA ARG A 90 -22.15 8.56 10.61
C ARG A 90 -21.46 7.50 9.72
N THR A 91 -22.04 7.20 8.57
CA THR A 91 -21.49 6.24 7.60
C THR A 91 -20.16 6.72 7.00
N LEU A 92 -20.10 7.99 6.59
CA LEU A 92 -18.88 8.59 6.03
C LEU A 92 -17.75 8.67 7.08
N GLY A 93 -18.09 8.93 8.34
CA GLY A 93 -17.14 8.90 9.45
C GLY A 93 -16.49 7.53 9.63
N VAL A 94 -17.31 6.47 9.65
CA VAL A 94 -16.83 5.07 9.68
C VAL A 94 -15.93 4.77 8.48
N ALA A 95 -16.39 5.13 7.28
CA ALA A 95 -15.64 4.92 6.05
C ALA A 95 -14.30 5.65 6.08
N ALA A 96 -14.23 6.88 6.60
CA ALA A 96 -13.00 7.64 6.71
C ALA A 96 -11.96 6.94 7.58
N VAL A 97 -12.33 6.43 8.77
CA VAL A 97 -11.40 5.72 9.66
C VAL A 97 -10.94 4.40 9.03
N LEU A 98 -11.85 3.65 8.39
CA LEU A 98 -11.52 2.41 7.69
C LEU A 98 -10.57 2.65 6.51
N LEU A 99 -10.82 3.68 5.69
CA LEU A 99 -9.95 4.03 4.57
C LEU A 99 -8.55 4.40 5.05
N TRP A 100 -8.45 5.18 6.13
CA TRP A 100 -7.16 5.53 6.73
C TRP A 100 -6.39 4.31 7.25
N LEU A 101 -7.09 3.31 7.79
CA LEU A 101 -6.49 2.06 8.25
C LEU A 101 -6.06 1.15 7.09
N LEU A 102 -6.95 0.94 6.12
CA LEU A 102 -6.83 -0.13 5.12
C LEU A 102 -5.99 0.29 3.91
N VAL A 103 -6.13 1.52 3.41
CA VAL A 103 -5.41 1.97 2.20
C VAL A 103 -3.89 1.86 2.35
N PRO A 104 -3.26 2.34 3.45
CA PRO A 104 -1.81 2.24 3.58
C PRO A 104 -1.32 0.80 3.78
N LEU A 105 -2.16 -0.10 4.33
CA LEU A 105 -1.83 -1.51 4.51
C LEU A 105 -1.76 -2.24 3.16
N LEU A 106 -2.59 -1.87 2.20
CA LEU A 106 -2.64 -2.47 0.86
C LEU A 106 -1.64 -1.84 -0.11
N ALA A 107 -1.44 -0.52 0.00
CA ALA A 107 -0.54 0.22 -0.87
C ALA A 107 0.96 0.08 -0.47
N PHE A 108 1.29 -0.81 0.47
CA PHE A 108 2.64 -1.04 1.01
C PHE A 108 3.42 0.23 1.37
N GLY A 109 2.77 1.21 1.99
CA GLY A 109 3.48 2.44 2.33
C GLY A 109 2.65 3.41 3.14
N VAL A 110 3.13 3.67 4.36
CA VAL A 110 2.87 4.94 5.03
C VAL A 110 4.02 5.88 4.71
N ASP A 111 3.74 7.18 4.70
CA ASP A 111 4.68 8.27 4.55
C ASP A 111 5.81 8.19 5.62
N ASP A 112 6.85 7.41 5.32
CA ASP A 112 7.94 7.02 6.23
C ASP A 112 9.14 7.98 6.14
N THR A 113 8.87 9.27 5.97
CA THR A 113 9.93 10.30 5.97
C THR A 113 10.63 10.41 7.33
N LEU A 114 10.02 9.91 8.41
CA LEU A 114 10.53 9.95 9.78
C LEU A 114 10.38 8.57 10.44
N ASP A 115 11.21 7.62 10.02
CA ASP A 115 11.27 6.27 10.60
C ASP A 115 11.75 6.32 12.06
N ALA A 116 11.02 5.65 12.96
CA ALA A 116 11.38 5.54 14.37
C ALA A 116 12.78 4.96 14.58
N ARG A 117 13.22 4.03 13.72
CA ARG A 117 14.54 3.41 13.82
C ARG A 117 15.68 4.37 13.55
N ALA A 118 15.47 5.40 12.72
CA ALA A 118 16.48 6.42 12.45
C ALA A 118 16.82 7.23 13.72
N PHE A 119 15.89 7.26 14.68
CA PHE A 119 16.09 7.90 15.98
C PHE A 119 16.65 6.95 17.05
N ALA A 120 16.85 5.66 16.75
CA ALA A 120 17.36 4.68 17.73
C ALA A 120 18.78 5.00 18.23
N LEU A 121 19.57 5.70 17.40
CA LEU A 121 20.92 6.16 17.75
C LEU A 121 20.91 7.44 18.60
N LEU A 122 19.76 8.13 18.70
CA LEU A 122 19.64 9.31 19.55
C LEU A 122 19.30 8.89 20.98
N PRO A 123 19.86 9.54 22.01
CA PRO A 123 19.57 9.25 23.41
C PRO A 123 18.20 9.82 23.82
N ARG A 124 17.13 9.39 23.16
CA ARG A 124 15.75 9.87 23.34
C ARG A 124 14.79 8.70 23.48
N ARG A 125 13.84 8.82 24.41
CA ARG A 125 12.81 7.80 24.67
C ARG A 125 11.66 7.96 23.67
N ALA A 126 10.92 6.91 23.32
CA ALA A 126 9.78 7.06 22.41
C ALA A 126 8.73 8.04 22.92
N ARG A 127 8.55 8.16 24.25
CA ARG A 127 7.64 9.15 24.87
C ARG A 127 7.95 10.60 24.49
N GLU A 128 9.21 10.92 24.19
CA GLU A 128 9.68 12.27 23.85
C GLU A 128 9.52 12.55 22.35
N LEU A 129 9.69 11.53 21.52
CA LEU A 129 9.55 11.63 20.06
C LEU A 129 8.10 11.55 19.59
N GLN A 130 7.27 10.77 20.29
CA GLN A 130 5.90 10.44 19.88
C GLN A 130 5.03 11.67 19.54
N PRO A 131 4.99 12.75 20.35
CA PRO A 131 4.19 13.93 20.01
C PRO A 131 4.66 14.64 18.73
N GLY A 132 5.98 14.75 18.53
CA GLY A 132 6.53 15.39 17.33
C GLY A 132 6.38 14.52 16.08
N LEU A 133 6.46 13.20 16.22
CA LEU A 133 6.15 12.26 15.14
C LEU A 133 4.66 12.32 14.74
N PHE A 134 3.76 12.50 15.69
CA PHE A 134 2.33 12.69 15.42
C PHE A 134 2.07 14.02 14.70
N ALA A 135 2.65 15.12 15.18
CA ALA A 135 2.52 16.42 14.53
C ALA A 135 3.10 16.42 13.11
N ALA A 136 4.24 15.74 12.90
CA ALA A 136 4.82 15.56 11.58
C ALA A 136 3.98 14.63 10.68
N ALA A 137 3.25 13.66 11.25
CA ALA A 137 2.32 12.81 10.52
C ALA A 137 1.10 13.60 10.01
N ALA A 138 0.62 14.57 10.80
CA ALA A 138 -0.45 15.48 10.40
C ALA A 138 -0.04 16.41 9.24
N LEU A 139 1.26 16.56 8.97
CA LEU A 139 1.79 17.31 7.84
C LEU A 139 1.93 16.41 6.59
N SER A 140 0.80 16.08 5.98
CA SER A 140 0.72 15.30 4.74
C SER A 140 -0.46 15.78 3.88
N LEU A 141 -0.42 15.53 2.56
CA LEU A 141 -1.55 15.87 1.70
C LEU A 141 -2.83 15.11 2.07
N PRO A 142 -2.81 13.78 2.31
CA PRO A 142 -4.01 13.05 2.74
C PRO A 142 -4.63 13.61 4.02
N SER A 143 -3.81 14.02 5.00
CA SER A 143 -4.31 14.60 6.25
C SER A 143 -4.93 15.99 6.04
N LEU A 144 -4.37 16.82 5.15
CA LEU A 144 -4.96 18.11 4.79
C LEU A 144 -6.32 17.95 4.11
N PHE A 145 -6.44 17.03 3.15
CA PHE A 145 -7.72 16.77 2.48
C PHE A 145 -8.75 16.12 3.41
N THR A 146 -8.32 15.25 4.33
CA THR A 146 -9.21 14.69 5.36
C THR A 146 -9.71 15.78 6.31
N LEU A 147 -8.83 16.70 6.73
CA LEU A 147 -9.20 17.84 7.56
C LEU A 147 -10.20 18.75 6.84
N ALA A 148 -9.99 19.00 5.54
CA ALA A 148 -10.92 19.76 4.71
C ALA A 148 -12.29 19.06 4.60
N ALA A 149 -12.31 17.74 4.39
CA ALA A 149 -13.55 16.96 4.32
C ALA A 149 -14.32 16.99 5.65
N VAL A 150 -13.61 16.84 6.77
CA VAL A 150 -14.20 16.94 8.11
C VAL A 150 -14.67 18.37 8.41
N ALA A 151 -13.98 19.40 7.93
CA ALA A 151 -14.43 20.78 8.06
C ALA A 151 -15.72 21.03 7.27
N VAL A 152 -15.81 20.54 6.03
CA VAL A 152 -17.05 20.57 5.23
C VAL A 152 -18.18 19.86 5.98
N ALA A 153 -17.94 18.63 6.45
CA ALA A 153 -18.92 17.88 7.23
C ALA A 153 -19.38 18.62 8.49
N THR A 154 -18.43 19.20 9.24
CA THR A 154 -18.69 19.98 10.46
C THR A 154 -19.56 21.22 10.17
N VAL A 155 -19.32 21.91 9.05
CA VAL A 155 -20.13 23.07 8.65
C VAL A 155 -21.56 22.65 8.32
N PHE A 156 -21.74 21.59 7.52
CA PHE A 156 -23.08 21.09 7.19
C PHE A 156 -23.81 20.51 8.40
N GLU A 157 -23.08 19.89 9.33
CA GLU A 157 -23.63 19.40 10.60
C GLU A 157 -24.11 20.56 11.47
N ALA A 158 -23.34 21.66 11.56
CA ALA A 158 -23.79 22.87 12.24
C ALA A 158 -25.03 23.50 11.56
N ILE A 159 -25.08 23.55 10.24
CA ILE A 159 -26.25 24.04 9.48
C ILE A 159 -27.48 23.18 9.81
N TRP A 160 -27.34 21.85 9.78
CA TRP A 160 -28.41 20.92 10.12
C TRP A 160 -28.91 21.13 11.55
N LEU A 161 -27.99 21.24 12.52
CA LEU A 161 -28.34 21.47 13.94
C LEU A 161 -29.09 22.78 14.18
N LEU A 162 -28.78 23.83 13.41
CA LEU A 162 -29.40 25.16 13.53
C LEU A 162 -30.77 25.23 12.84
N LEU A 163 -30.94 24.51 11.72
CA LEU A 163 -32.18 24.56 10.93
C LEU A 163 -33.21 23.51 11.36
N LEU A 164 -32.76 22.34 11.81
CA LEU A 164 -33.58 21.14 12.00
C LEU A 164 -33.42 20.52 13.40
N GLY A 165 -32.62 21.12 14.29
CA GLY A 165 -32.36 20.59 15.63
C GLY A 165 -33.64 20.52 16.48
N PRO A 166 -33.91 19.40 17.18
CA PRO A 166 -35.18 19.18 17.89
C PRO A 166 -35.32 19.97 19.21
N GLY A 167 -34.35 20.83 19.57
CA GLY A 167 -34.50 21.78 20.69
C GLY A 167 -33.25 22.65 20.98
N PRO A 168 -33.42 23.88 21.52
CA PRO A 168 -32.34 24.86 21.64
C PRO A 168 -31.22 24.45 22.61
N LEU A 169 -31.55 23.78 23.72
CA LEU A 169 -30.56 23.27 24.68
C LEU A 169 -29.67 22.18 24.04
N TRP A 170 -30.30 21.24 23.34
CA TRP A 170 -29.62 20.12 22.69
C TRP A 170 -28.73 20.57 21.55
N THR A 171 -29.20 21.54 20.73
CA THR A 171 -28.40 22.17 19.70
C THR A 171 -27.14 22.84 20.27
N VAL A 172 -27.24 23.56 21.39
CA VAL A 172 -26.06 24.20 22.03
C VAL A 172 -25.06 23.15 22.50
N LEU A 173 -25.52 22.08 23.16
CA LEU A 173 -24.64 21.00 23.62
C LEU A 173 -23.96 20.27 22.44
N ALA A 174 -24.71 19.99 21.39
CA ALA A 174 -24.19 19.38 20.16
C ALA A 174 -23.13 20.28 19.50
N LEU A 175 -23.38 21.59 19.38
CA LEU A 175 -22.43 22.56 18.81
C LEU A 175 -21.12 22.65 19.62
N ILE A 176 -21.20 22.56 20.96
CA ILE A 176 -20.01 22.53 21.82
C ILE A 176 -19.18 21.25 21.60
N ALA A 177 -19.85 20.11 21.46
CA ALA A 177 -19.20 18.80 21.28
C ALA A 177 -18.71 18.56 19.84
N LEU A 178 -19.27 19.27 18.87
CA LEU A 178 -19.08 19.10 17.43
C LEU A 178 -17.60 19.08 17.02
N VAL A 179 -16.88 20.18 17.28
CA VAL A 179 -15.48 20.33 16.88
C VAL A 179 -14.57 19.33 17.62
N PRO A 180 -14.66 19.16 18.96
CA PRO A 180 -13.88 18.15 19.67
C PRO A 180 -14.10 16.72 19.15
N ALA A 181 -15.34 16.33 18.88
CA ALA A 181 -15.69 14.99 18.45
C ALA A 181 -15.15 14.68 17.04
N ASN A 182 -15.37 15.59 16.08
CA ASN A 182 -14.87 15.46 14.72
C ASN A 182 -13.33 15.49 14.66
N LEU A 183 -12.67 16.32 15.47
CA LEU A 183 -11.21 16.32 15.60
C LEU A 183 -10.68 15.02 16.22
N ALA A 184 -11.39 14.44 17.18
CA ALA A 184 -11.04 13.13 17.75
C ALA A 184 -11.08 12.03 16.69
N GLY A 185 -12.05 12.08 15.77
CA GLY A 185 -12.10 11.22 14.58
C GLY A 185 -10.86 11.37 13.69
N VAL A 186 -10.45 12.62 13.38
CA VAL A 186 -9.21 12.90 12.63
C VAL A 186 -7.98 12.35 13.35
N VAL A 187 -7.91 12.51 14.67
CA VAL A 187 -6.81 11.96 15.49
C VAL A 187 -6.75 10.45 15.35
N LEU A 188 -7.89 9.74 15.41
CA LEU A 188 -7.93 8.29 15.23
C LEU A 188 -7.50 7.86 13.83
N CYS A 189 -7.96 8.56 12.77
CA CYS A 189 -7.51 8.35 11.40
C CYS A 189 -5.99 8.41 11.26
N LEU A 190 -5.35 9.39 11.92
CA LEU A 190 -3.88 9.55 11.88
C LEU A 190 -3.15 8.54 12.77
N LEU A 191 -3.73 8.19 13.92
CA LEU A 191 -3.05 7.43 14.97
C LEU A 191 -3.08 5.92 14.72
N LEU A 192 -4.21 5.38 14.27
CA LEU A 192 -4.42 3.93 14.06
C LEU A 192 -3.38 3.31 13.10
N PRO A 193 -3.17 3.86 11.88
CA PRO A 193 -2.19 3.29 10.96
C PRO A 193 -0.80 3.30 11.58
N ARG A 194 -0.40 4.40 12.23
CA ARG A 194 0.94 4.55 12.82
C ARG A 194 1.21 3.53 13.91
N ALA A 195 0.22 3.25 14.75
CA ALA A 195 0.32 2.23 15.78
C ALA A 195 0.53 0.83 15.16
N VAL A 196 -0.25 0.51 14.13
CA VAL A 196 -0.15 -0.76 13.38
C VAL A 196 1.21 -0.90 12.69
N PHE A 197 1.67 0.11 11.95
CA PHE A 197 2.95 0.06 11.24
C PHE A 197 4.15 0.01 12.19
N ALA A 198 4.14 0.80 13.27
CA ALA A 198 5.19 0.71 14.28
C ALA A 198 5.23 -0.69 14.91
N HIS A 199 4.07 -1.30 15.15
CA HIS A 199 3.97 -2.64 15.69
C HIS A 199 4.55 -3.70 14.73
N GLN A 200 4.20 -3.61 13.45
CA GLN A 200 4.74 -4.49 12.41
C GLN A 200 6.26 -4.31 12.22
N ALA A 201 6.75 -3.07 12.31
CA ALA A 201 8.17 -2.75 12.22
C ALA A 201 8.96 -3.30 13.42
N GLY A 202 8.40 -3.32 14.63
CA GLY A 202 9.03 -3.91 15.81
C GLY A 202 9.07 -5.44 15.78
N ARG A 203 8.14 -6.09 15.06
CA ARG A 203 8.06 -7.57 14.94
C ARG A 203 8.69 -8.12 13.67
N ALA A 204 9.59 -7.38 13.04
CA ALA A 204 10.27 -7.82 11.82
C ALA A 204 10.94 -9.21 11.94
N SER A 205 11.26 -9.67 13.16
CA SER A 205 11.83 -10.98 13.46
C SER A 205 10.85 -12.16 13.56
N SER A 206 9.53 -11.94 13.75
CA SER A 206 8.56 -13.05 13.82
C SER A 206 7.76 -13.18 12.52
N ARG A 207 8.10 -14.20 11.73
CA ARG A 207 7.45 -14.52 10.45
C ARG A 207 5.92 -14.69 10.59
N SER A 208 5.45 -15.30 11.68
CA SER A 208 4.03 -15.61 11.93
C SER A 208 3.16 -14.37 12.19
N GLY A 209 3.67 -13.35 12.87
CA GLY A 209 2.90 -12.13 13.18
C GLY A 209 2.60 -11.26 11.94
N ARG A 210 3.49 -11.31 10.94
CA ARG A 210 3.32 -10.58 9.67
C ARG A 210 2.28 -11.24 8.78
N GLU A 211 2.33 -12.56 8.68
CA GLU A 211 1.40 -13.36 7.88
C GLU A 211 -0.03 -13.23 8.44
N LEU A 212 -0.22 -13.34 9.75
CA LEU A 212 -1.56 -13.24 10.36
C LEU A 212 -2.15 -11.82 10.28
N GLY A 213 -1.34 -10.78 10.51
CA GLY A 213 -1.80 -9.39 10.42
C GLY A 213 -2.18 -8.98 9.00
N GLY A 214 -1.42 -9.43 7.99
CA GLY A 214 -1.73 -9.20 6.58
C GLY A 214 -3.01 -9.93 6.14
N ILE A 215 -3.18 -11.19 6.57
CA ILE A 215 -4.40 -11.96 6.29
C ILE A 215 -5.61 -11.28 6.93
N LEU A 216 -5.53 -10.89 8.20
CA LEU A 216 -6.64 -10.23 8.88
C LEU A 216 -6.99 -8.89 8.21
N ALA A 217 -5.99 -8.07 7.87
CA ALA A 217 -6.20 -6.82 7.15
C ALA A 217 -6.87 -7.05 5.78
N MET A 218 -6.48 -8.11 5.07
CA MET A 218 -7.08 -8.51 3.80
C MET A 218 -8.54 -8.94 3.96
N VAL A 219 -8.83 -9.76 4.96
CA VAL A 219 -10.20 -10.21 5.25
C VAL A 219 -11.09 -9.03 5.62
N VAL A 220 -10.62 -8.12 6.49
CA VAL A 220 -11.37 -6.92 6.86
C VAL A 220 -11.57 -6.01 5.64
N PHE A 221 -10.55 -5.80 4.82
CA PHE A 221 -10.68 -5.02 3.59
C PHE A 221 -11.72 -5.62 2.64
N LEU A 222 -11.67 -6.93 2.41
CA LEU A 222 -12.63 -7.66 1.59
C LEU A 222 -14.06 -7.50 2.09
N ALA A 223 -14.26 -7.61 3.41
CA ALA A 223 -15.57 -7.40 4.01
C ALA A 223 -16.09 -5.97 3.79
N VAL A 224 -15.23 -4.96 3.93
CA VAL A 224 -15.60 -3.55 3.71
C VAL A 224 -15.93 -3.27 2.24
N VAL A 225 -15.10 -3.74 1.31
CA VAL A 225 -15.34 -3.57 -0.13
C VAL A 225 -16.61 -4.30 -0.55
N TYR A 226 -16.85 -5.50 -0.03
CA TYR A 226 -18.09 -6.23 -0.28
C TYR A 226 -19.30 -5.46 0.22
N ALA A 227 -19.29 -5.03 1.49
CA ALA A 227 -20.39 -4.26 2.09
C ALA A 227 -20.68 -2.99 1.29
N PHE A 228 -19.63 -2.27 0.86
CA PHE A 228 -19.77 -1.10 0.00
C PHE A 228 -20.39 -1.46 -1.37
N SER A 229 -19.92 -2.53 -1.99
CA SER A 229 -20.39 -2.95 -3.32
C SER A 229 -21.85 -3.42 -3.30
N VAL A 230 -22.24 -4.18 -2.28
CA VAL A 230 -23.65 -4.54 -2.03
C VAL A 230 -24.49 -3.29 -1.83
N GLY A 231 -24.03 -2.37 -0.98
CA GLY A 231 -24.71 -1.09 -0.78
C GLY A 231 -24.91 -0.31 -2.08
N MET A 232 -23.91 -0.32 -2.97
CA MET A 232 -23.98 0.38 -4.23
C MET A 232 -24.93 -0.27 -5.24
N GLN A 233 -24.91 -1.60 -5.34
CA GLN A 233 -25.81 -2.36 -6.22
C GLN A 233 -27.26 -2.30 -5.73
N SER A 234 -27.44 -2.16 -4.42
CA SER A 234 -28.75 -2.05 -3.78
C SER A 234 -29.46 -0.71 -4.05
N LEU A 235 -28.76 0.32 -4.54
CA LEU A 235 -29.38 1.61 -4.85
C LEU A 235 -30.34 1.57 -6.07
N GLY A 236 -30.24 0.54 -6.92
CA GLY A 236 -31.02 0.48 -8.17
C GLY A 236 -32.18 -0.51 -8.21
N SER A 237 -32.31 -1.43 -7.24
CA SER A 237 -33.19 -2.61 -7.39
C SER A 237 -33.89 -3.11 -6.13
N LEU A 238 -33.76 -2.44 -4.98
CA LEU A 238 -34.30 -2.91 -3.70
C LEU A 238 -35.26 -1.92 -3.07
N ASP A 239 -36.35 -2.43 -2.47
CA ASP A 239 -37.16 -1.70 -1.50
C ASP A 239 -36.24 -1.26 -0.35
N LEU A 240 -35.88 0.03 -0.34
CA LEU A 240 -35.05 0.66 0.69
C LEU A 240 -35.56 0.34 2.11
N ASP A 241 -36.87 0.10 2.24
CA ASP A 241 -37.58 -0.24 3.47
C ASP A 241 -37.11 -1.56 4.13
N GLN A 242 -36.61 -2.54 3.35
CA GLN A 242 -36.18 -3.84 3.91
C GLN A 242 -34.73 -3.84 4.41
N LEU A 243 -33.86 -3.02 3.81
CA LEU A 243 -32.42 -2.97 4.16
C LEU A 243 -32.06 -1.85 5.12
N LEU A 244 -32.85 -0.77 5.13
CA LEU A 244 -32.67 0.34 6.06
C LEU A 244 -32.57 -0.12 7.53
N PRO A 245 -33.39 -1.05 8.04
CA PRO A 245 -33.27 -1.53 9.42
C PRO A 245 -31.92 -2.18 9.71
N THR A 246 -31.46 -3.09 8.85
CA THR A 246 -30.18 -3.80 9.02
C THR A 246 -29.00 -2.84 8.95
N PHE A 247 -29.06 -1.88 8.03
CA PHE A 247 -28.03 -0.84 7.88
C PHE A 247 -27.97 0.08 9.11
N LEU A 248 -29.12 0.48 9.65
CA LEU A 248 -29.21 1.28 10.87
C LEU A 248 -28.61 0.54 12.07
N VAL A 249 -28.90 -0.76 12.23
CA VAL A 249 -28.26 -1.58 13.28
C VAL A 249 -26.74 -1.62 13.11
N ALA A 250 -26.24 -1.81 11.89
CA ALA A 250 -24.80 -1.84 11.64
C ALA A 250 -24.13 -0.50 11.97
N VAL A 251 -24.73 0.63 11.59
CA VAL A 251 -24.24 1.97 11.91
C VAL A 251 -24.26 2.21 13.43
N ASP A 252 -25.31 1.77 14.12
CA ASP A 252 -25.44 1.92 15.57
C ASP A 252 -24.40 1.10 16.35
N VAL A 253 -24.16 -0.15 15.92
CA VAL A 253 -23.10 -1.01 16.46
C VAL A 253 -21.73 -0.39 16.21
N LEU A 254 -21.47 0.11 15.00
CA LEU A 254 -20.19 0.75 14.65
C LEU A 254 -19.98 2.07 15.40
N ALA A 255 -21.06 2.78 15.74
CA ALA A 255 -21.00 3.98 16.57
C ALA A 255 -20.60 3.68 18.03
N TRP A 256 -20.63 2.42 18.48
CA TRP A 256 -20.03 1.98 19.75
C TRP A 256 -18.57 1.52 19.62
N THR A 257 -17.98 1.62 18.43
CA THR A 257 -16.58 1.28 18.17
C THR A 257 -15.73 2.53 17.96
N PRO A 258 -14.39 2.46 18.08
CA PRO A 258 -13.50 3.58 17.77
C PRO A 258 -13.66 4.12 16.34
N ILE A 259 -14.23 3.32 15.44
CA ILE A 259 -14.36 3.62 14.01
C ILE A 259 -15.52 4.61 13.77
N GLY A 260 -16.63 4.48 14.51
CA GLY A 260 -17.83 5.31 14.33
C GLY A 260 -18.14 6.26 15.48
N ALA A 261 -17.72 5.94 16.71
CA ALA A 261 -18.03 6.71 17.91
C ALA A 261 -17.79 8.24 17.83
N PRO A 262 -16.64 8.75 17.32
CA PRO A 262 -16.40 10.19 17.28
C PRO A 262 -17.41 10.96 16.42
N PHE A 263 -17.95 10.36 15.37
CA PHE A 263 -18.87 11.01 14.44
C PHE A 263 -20.35 10.89 14.84
N ALA A 264 -20.64 10.14 15.90
CA ALA A 264 -22.00 9.97 16.41
C ALA A 264 -22.34 10.94 17.56
N VAL A 265 -21.34 11.37 18.34
CA VAL A 265 -21.53 12.18 19.57
C VAL A 265 -22.37 13.45 19.36
N PRO A 266 -22.11 14.32 18.37
CA PRO A 266 -22.86 15.57 18.25
C PRO A 266 -24.31 15.30 17.84
N MET A 267 -24.54 14.29 16.99
CA MET A 267 -25.88 13.90 16.55
C MET A 267 -26.69 13.25 17.68
N ASP A 268 -26.07 12.42 18.51
CA ASP A 268 -26.75 11.82 19.67
C ASP A 268 -27.13 12.89 20.71
N LEU A 269 -26.30 13.94 20.87
CA LEU A 269 -26.64 15.09 21.71
C LEU A 269 -27.80 15.89 21.13
N ALA A 270 -27.85 16.04 19.80
CA ALA A 270 -28.93 16.72 19.12
C ALA A 270 -30.26 15.97 19.29
N GLU A 271 -30.23 14.63 19.27
CA GLU A 271 -31.38 13.75 19.51
C GLU A 271 -31.78 13.67 21.00
N GLY A 272 -31.05 14.34 21.91
CA GLY A 272 -31.31 14.33 23.36
C GLY A 272 -30.79 13.09 24.10
N ALA A 273 -30.06 12.20 23.41
CA ALA A 273 -29.51 10.95 23.96
C ALA A 273 -28.17 11.18 24.71
N VAL A 274 -28.19 12.00 25.75
CA VAL A 274 -26.97 12.44 26.48
C VAL A 274 -26.13 11.27 27.00
N LEU A 275 -26.77 10.26 27.59
CA LEU A 275 -26.05 9.11 28.15
C LEU A 275 -25.33 8.30 27.06
N VAL A 276 -25.95 8.16 25.88
CA VAL A 276 -25.35 7.48 24.71
C VAL A 276 -24.18 8.30 24.18
N ALA A 277 -24.36 9.61 24.03
CA ALA A 277 -23.31 10.52 23.60
C ALA A 277 -22.09 10.50 24.54
N LEU A 278 -22.32 10.51 25.86
CA LEU A 278 -21.26 10.38 26.86
C LEU A 278 -20.55 9.03 26.78
N GLY A 279 -21.30 7.94 26.58
CA GLY A 279 -20.75 6.60 26.37
C GLY A 279 -19.83 6.53 25.16
N ARG A 280 -20.27 7.06 24.01
CA ARG A 280 -19.49 7.09 22.76
C ARG A 280 -18.30 8.05 22.83
N ALA A 281 -18.44 9.17 23.54
CA ALA A 281 -17.32 10.06 23.84
C ALA A 281 -16.26 9.36 24.71
N ALA A 282 -16.69 8.60 25.72
CA ALA A 282 -15.80 7.81 26.56
C ALA A 282 -15.08 6.71 25.77
N VAL A 283 -15.79 5.99 24.89
CA VAL A 283 -15.19 5.02 23.96
C VAL A 283 -14.13 5.69 23.08
N THR A 284 -14.44 6.86 22.51
CA THR A 284 -13.50 7.62 21.67
C THR A 284 -12.24 8.01 22.44
N ALA A 285 -12.40 8.59 23.63
CA ALA A 285 -11.28 9.00 24.48
C ALA A 285 -10.42 7.81 24.94
N ALA A 286 -11.05 6.72 25.38
CA ALA A 286 -10.38 5.48 25.75
C ALA A 286 -9.60 4.89 24.58
N SER A 287 -10.17 4.91 23.39
CA SER A 287 -9.54 4.41 22.16
C SER A 287 -8.29 5.20 21.80
N ILE A 288 -8.38 6.53 21.78
CA ILE A 288 -7.22 7.40 21.54
C ILE A 288 -6.13 7.11 22.57
N TRP A 289 -6.48 7.03 23.86
CA TRP A 289 -5.51 6.77 24.92
C TRP A 289 -4.83 5.40 24.77
N LEU A 290 -5.61 4.35 24.50
CA LEU A 290 -5.11 2.98 24.32
C LEU A 290 -4.19 2.89 23.10
N VAL A 291 -4.62 3.41 21.95
CA VAL A 291 -3.83 3.37 20.71
C VAL A 291 -2.57 4.24 20.87
N TRP A 292 -2.66 5.39 21.54
CA TRP A 292 -1.49 6.22 21.84
C TRP A 292 -0.47 5.47 22.70
N ARG A 293 -0.93 4.75 23.74
CA ARG A 293 -0.04 3.95 24.59
C ARG A 293 0.52 2.74 23.85
N TRP A 294 -0.28 2.08 23.02
CA TRP A 294 0.15 0.96 22.19
C TRP A 294 1.22 1.40 21.19
N TRP A 295 0.99 2.52 20.50
CA TRP A 295 1.95 3.09 19.55
C TRP A 295 3.29 3.41 20.23
N ARG A 296 3.26 4.00 21.43
CA ARG A 296 4.48 4.26 22.22
C ARG A 296 5.30 3.00 22.45
N ARG A 297 4.66 1.93 22.93
CA ARG A 297 5.33 0.64 23.16
C ARG A 297 5.90 0.05 21.88
N SER A 298 5.15 0.16 20.78
CA SER A 298 5.60 -0.28 19.46
C SER A 298 6.80 0.53 18.95
N LEU A 299 6.84 1.85 19.20
CA LEU A 299 7.99 2.70 18.90
C LEU A 299 9.22 2.33 19.71
N ASP A 300 9.08 2.16 21.03
CA ASP A 300 10.18 1.71 21.90
C ASP A 300 10.75 0.37 21.39
N ALA A 301 9.89 -0.62 21.10
CA ALA A 301 10.30 -1.91 20.57
C ALA A 301 10.98 -1.82 19.18
N ALA A 302 10.51 -0.92 18.31
CA ALA A 302 11.11 -0.69 17.01
C ALA A 302 12.50 -0.04 17.12
N MET A 303 12.69 0.88 18.07
CA MET A 303 13.98 1.53 18.33
C MET A 303 15.00 0.56 18.95
N THR A 304 14.58 -0.30 19.88
CA THR A 304 15.48 -1.29 20.50
C THR A 304 15.89 -2.39 19.52
N SER A 305 14.94 -2.88 18.70
CA SER A 305 15.23 -3.91 17.68
C SER A 305 16.19 -3.42 16.60
N ALA A 306 16.22 -2.10 16.32
CA ALA A 306 17.17 -1.52 15.37
C ALA A 306 18.63 -1.61 15.86
N LEU A 307 18.86 -1.58 17.19
CA LEU A 307 20.20 -1.61 17.79
C LEU A 307 20.78 -3.01 17.89
N THR A 308 19.93 -4.04 17.99
CA THR A 308 20.38 -5.43 18.11
C THR A 308 20.87 -6.03 16.79
N GLY A 309 20.59 -5.38 15.65
CA GLY A 309 20.87 -5.91 14.32
C GLY A 309 20.14 -7.24 14.05
N ASP A 310 19.92 -7.58 12.79
CA ASP A 310 19.67 -8.98 12.47
C ASP A 310 21.00 -9.71 12.68
N ALA A 311 21.27 -10.15 13.92
CA ALA A 311 22.33 -11.09 14.20
C ALA A 311 21.94 -12.45 13.59
N SER A 312 22.01 -12.56 12.26
CA SER A 312 22.20 -13.85 11.61
C SER A 312 23.70 -14.20 11.69
N SER A 313 24.23 -14.28 12.91
CA SER A 313 25.47 -15.00 13.18
C SER A 313 25.15 -16.50 13.13
N GLY A 314 24.86 -16.98 11.93
CA GLY A 314 24.78 -18.39 11.61
C GLY A 314 25.74 -18.64 10.47
N THR A 315 26.72 -19.51 10.68
CA THR A 315 27.48 -20.19 9.64
C THR A 315 26.52 -20.99 8.76
N ALA A 316 25.77 -20.30 7.90
CA ALA A 316 24.81 -20.92 7.02
C ALA A 316 25.58 -21.71 5.98
N LYS A 317 25.53 -23.05 6.08
CA LYS A 317 26.02 -23.97 5.05
C LYS A 317 25.57 -23.43 3.68
N VAL A 318 26.54 -23.03 2.86
CA VAL A 318 26.29 -22.52 1.52
C VAL A 318 25.92 -23.71 0.65
N SER A 319 24.63 -24.08 0.65
CA SER A 319 24.11 -24.98 -0.37
C SER A 319 24.24 -24.29 -1.71
N ALA A 320 24.93 -24.91 -2.66
CA ALA A 320 24.93 -24.49 -4.05
C ALA A 320 23.50 -24.61 -4.59
N LEU A 321 22.75 -23.51 -4.52
CA LEU A 321 21.36 -23.44 -5.01
C LEU A 321 21.33 -23.22 -6.53
N VAL A 322 22.33 -23.74 -7.26
CA VAL A 322 22.27 -23.85 -8.71
C VAL A 322 21.49 -25.14 -8.97
N PRO A 323 20.29 -25.08 -9.57
CA PRO A 323 19.53 -26.30 -9.84
C PRO A 323 20.35 -27.26 -10.69
N ARG A 324 20.27 -28.57 -10.42
CA ARG A 324 21.03 -29.58 -11.18
C ARG A 324 20.73 -29.59 -12.69
N TRP A 325 19.55 -29.09 -13.08
CA TRP A 325 19.14 -28.93 -14.47
C TRP A 325 19.72 -27.67 -15.15
N ALA A 326 20.28 -26.72 -14.38
CA ALA A 326 20.87 -25.53 -14.95
C ALA A 326 22.17 -25.91 -15.70
N PRO A 327 22.35 -25.46 -16.95
CA PRO A 327 23.52 -25.83 -17.74
C PRO A 327 24.80 -25.30 -17.11
N SER A 328 25.91 -26.01 -17.30
CA SER A 328 27.26 -25.57 -16.88
C SER A 328 27.83 -24.48 -17.79
N THR A 329 27.04 -23.43 -18.04
CA THR A 329 27.35 -22.28 -18.90
C THR A 329 27.02 -20.98 -18.17
N ALA A 330 27.38 -19.83 -18.77
CA ALA A 330 27.03 -18.52 -18.22
C ALA A 330 25.52 -18.36 -17.95
N LEU A 331 24.66 -19.00 -18.76
CA LEU A 331 23.21 -18.99 -18.56
C LEU A 331 22.83 -19.66 -17.23
N GLY A 332 23.34 -20.85 -16.95
CA GLY A 332 23.02 -21.57 -15.71
C GLY A 332 23.59 -20.89 -14.46
N ALA A 333 24.76 -20.26 -14.56
CA ALA A 333 25.31 -19.44 -13.49
C ALA A 333 24.38 -18.26 -13.12
N VAL A 334 23.81 -17.59 -14.13
CA VAL A 334 22.85 -16.50 -13.92
C VAL A 334 21.54 -17.03 -13.35
N ILE A 335 20.99 -18.13 -13.87
CA ILE A 335 19.77 -18.77 -13.32
C ILE A 335 19.95 -19.05 -11.83
N GLY A 336 21.05 -19.73 -11.45
CA GLY A 336 21.31 -20.08 -10.05
C GLY A 336 21.58 -18.87 -9.16
N ARG A 337 22.12 -17.77 -9.69
CA ARG A 337 22.24 -16.50 -8.96
C ARG A 337 20.88 -15.85 -8.76
N SER A 338 20.09 -15.69 -9.82
CA SER A 338 18.77 -15.06 -9.77
C SER A 338 17.81 -15.83 -8.86
N LEU A 339 17.78 -17.17 -8.92
CA LEU A 339 16.96 -17.97 -8.00
C LEU A 339 17.36 -17.77 -6.53
N ARG A 340 18.65 -17.55 -6.24
CA ARG A 340 19.10 -17.20 -4.89
C ARG A 340 18.61 -15.82 -4.46
N TYR A 341 18.59 -14.85 -5.36
CA TYR A 341 18.07 -13.51 -5.06
C TYR A 341 16.57 -13.56 -4.75
N TRP A 342 15.77 -14.22 -5.59
CA TRP A 342 14.33 -14.41 -5.35
C TRP A 342 14.01 -15.07 -4.01
N ARG A 343 14.89 -15.94 -3.49
CA ARG A 343 14.70 -16.60 -2.19
C ARG A 343 15.16 -15.77 -0.99
N ARG A 344 16.25 -15.02 -1.12
CA ARG A 344 16.93 -14.36 0.02
C ARG A 344 16.67 -12.87 0.12
N ASP A 345 16.38 -12.21 -1.00
CA ASP A 345 16.17 -10.78 -1.03
C ASP A 345 14.69 -10.46 -0.74
N THR A 346 14.47 -9.76 0.37
CA THR A 346 13.13 -9.37 0.83
C THR A 346 12.39 -8.50 -0.19
N ARG A 347 13.11 -7.74 -1.02
CA ARG A 347 12.53 -6.87 -2.05
C ARG A 347 11.80 -7.68 -3.12
N TYR A 348 12.40 -8.78 -3.55
CA TYR A 348 11.81 -9.72 -4.51
C TYR A 348 10.59 -10.45 -3.93
N LEU A 349 10.69 -10.89 -2.68
CA LEU A 349 9.56 -11.54 -1.99
C LEU A 349 8.37 -10.61 -1.84
N ALA A 350 8.60 -9.34 -1.51
CA ALA A 350 7.50 -8.37 -1.42
C ALA A 350 6.86 -8.07 -2.78
N ALA A 351 7.67 -7.92 -3.83
CA ALA A 351 7.16 -7.69 -5.18
C ALA A 351 6.21 -8.81 -5.64
N ILE A 352 6.47 -10.06 -5.25
CA ILE A 352 5.56 -11.18 -5.53
C ILE A 352 4.40 -11.29 -4.53
N SER A 353 4.60 -10.93 -3.26
CA SER A 353 3.65 -11.21 -2.18
C SER A 353 2.26 -10.60 -2.39
N ILE A 354 2.15 -9.53 -3.18
CA ILE A 354 0.88 -8.89 -3.51
C ILE A 354 0.01 -9.75 -4.44
N TYR A 355 0.59 -10.57 -5.31
CA TYR A 355 -0.19 -11.28 -6.32
C TYR A 355 -1.08 -12.37 -5.72
N PRO A 356 -0.62 -13.30 -4.86
CA PRO A 356 -1.52 -14.27 -4.22
C PRO A 356 -2.70 -13.60 -3.50
N VAL A 357 -2.43 -12.47 -2.86
CA VAL A 357 -3.42 -11.64 -2.18
C VAL A 357 -4.46 -11.09 -3.17
N MET A 358 -4.02 -10.55 -4.31
CA MET A 358 -4.93 -10.08 -5.36
C MET A 358 -5.73 -11.21 -6.02
N PHE A 359 -5.14 -12.39 -6.18
CA PHE A 359 -5.87 -13.56 -6.70
C PHE A 359 -6.98 -14.02 -5.74
N VAL A 360 -6.69 -14.07 -4.43
CA VAL A 360 -7.71 -14.32 -3.41
C VAL A 360 -8.77 -13.22 -3.43
N PHE A 361 -8.36 -11.95 -3.58
CA PHE A 361 -9.29 -10.83 -3.63
C PHE A 361 -10.27 -10.95 -4.81
N PHE A 362 -9.78 -11.17 -6.03
CA PHE A 362 -10.64 -11.30 -7.21
C PHE A 362 -11.46 -12.60 -7.19
N GLY A 363 -10.91 -13.70 -6.68
CA GLY A 363 -11.66 -14.93 -6.48
C GLY A 363 -12.80 -14.76 -5.48
N ALA A 364 -12.54 -14.14 -4.33
CA ALA A 364 -13.56 -13.84 -3.34
C ALA A 364 -14.63 -12.90 -3.92
N MET A 365 -14.22 -11.81 -4.57
CA MET A 365 -15.16 -10.87 -5.21
C MET A 365 -16.02 -11.55 -6.28
N GLY A 366 -15.49 -12.49 -7.07
CA GLY A 366 -16.28 -13.22 -8.05
C GLY A 366 -17.31 -14.20 -7.43
N VAL A 367 -17.01 -14.79 -6.28
CA VAL A 367 -17.97 -15.62 -5.52
C VAL A 367 -19.10 -14.74 -5.00
N VAL A 368 -18.70 -13.58 -4.49
CA VAL A 368 -19.52 -12.66 -3.73
C VAL A 368 -20.40 -11.78 -4.63
N LEU A 369 -19.93 -11.44 -5.84
CA LEU A 369 -20.65 -10.74 -6.90
C LEU A 369 -20.70 -11.60 -8.17
N PRO A 370 -21.70 -12.48 -8.32
CA PRO A 370 -21.85 -13.34 -9.48
C PRO A 370 -21.86 -12.59 -10.83
N GLU A 371 -22.53 -11.43 -10.88
CA GLU A 371 -22.64 -10.60 -12.08
C GLU A 371 -21.29 -10.03 -12.55
N SER A 372 -20.30 -9.95 -11.65
CA SER A 372 -18.99 -9.39 -11.93
C SER A 372 -17.92 -10.45 -12.26
N ARG A 373 -18.27 -11.74 -12.26
CA ARG A 373 -17.30 -12.85 -12.43
C ARG A 373 -16.41 -12.69 -13.66
N SER A 374 -16.98 -12.32 -14.80
CA SER A 374 -16.22 -12.08 -16.03
C SER A 374 -15.18 -10.97 -15.87
N PHE A 375 -15.56 -9.86 -15.23
CA PHE A 375 -14.63 -8.77 -14.92
C PHE A 375 -13.53 -9.22 -13.94
N MET A 376 -13.89 -9.97 -12.89
CA MET A 376 -12.91 -10.51 -11.94
C MET A 376 -11.91 -11.44 -12.63
N MET A 377 -12.36 -12.26 -13.59
CA MET A 377 -11.46 -13.11 -14.37
C MET A 377 -10.52 -12.33 -15.30
N ILE A 378 -11.00 -11.23 -15.90
CA ILE A 378 -10.13 -10.32 -16.65
C ILE A 378 -9.05 -9.74 -15.72
N MET A 379 -9.42 -9.37 -14.49
CA MET A 379 -8.46 -8.88 -13.49
C MET A 379 -7.47 -9.98 -13.06
N VAL A 380 -7.90 -11.23 -12.92
CA VAL A 380 -7.02 -12.38 -12.65
C VAL A 380 -5.98 -12.56 -13.76
N VAL A 381 -6.42 -12.55 -15.03
CA VAL A 381 -5.53 -12.64 -16.19
C VAL A 381 -4.55 -11.45 -16.22
N ALA A 382 -5.04 -10.24 -15.98
CA ALA A 382 -4.24 -9.03 -15.94
C ALA A 382 -3.20 -9.06 -14.81
N MET A 383 -3.60 -9.45 -13.60
CA MET A 383 -2.67 -9.59 -12.45
C MET A 383 -1.63 -10.66 -12.71
N GLY A 384 -2.03 -11.79 -13.30
CA GLY A 384 -1.11 -12.85 -13.68
C GLY A 384 -0.07 -12.37 -14.68
N GLY A 385 -0.48 -11.62 -15.70
CA GLY A 385 0.43 -11.03 -16.68
C GLY A 385 1.33 -9.93 -16.10
N LEU A 386 0.80 -9.07 -15.21
CA LEU A 386 1.55 -8.00 -14.54
C LEU A 386 2.72 -8.53 -13.70
N THR A 387 2.68 -9.79 -13.27
CA THR A 387 3.86 -10.43 -12.63
C THR A 387 5.09 -10.44 -13.54
N GLY A 388 4.90 -10.38 -14.86
CA GLY A 388 5.96 -10.26 -15.85
C GLY A 388 6.75 -8.95 -15.75
N ILE A 389 6.17 -7.89 -15.16
CA ILE A 389 6.81 -6.58 -14.96
C ILE A 389 7.80 -6.59 -13.78
N ALA A 390 7.74 -7.61 -12.92
CA ALA A 390 8.55 -7.67 -11.69
C ALA A 390 10.07 -7.65 -11.92
N ILE A 391 10.52 -7.98 -13.14
CA ILE A 391 11.95 -7.98 -13.53
C ILE A 391 12.38 -6.72 -14.32
N SER A 392 11.53 -5.69 -14.37
CA SER A 392 11.75 -4.47 -15.17
C SER A 392 12.96 -3.63 -14.73
N ASN A 393 13.52 -3.87 -13.54
CA ASN A 393 14.72 -3.16 -13.07
C ASN A 393 15.80 -4.08 -12.48
N GLU A 394 15.93 -5.30 -13.00
CA GLU A 394 16.93 -6.29 -12.56
C GLU A 394 18.38 -5.76 -12.50
N ILE A 395 18.76 -4.88 -13.43
CA ILE A 395 20.09 -4.25 -13.43
C ILE A 395 20.23 -3.28 -12.24
N GLY A 396 19.16 -2.56 -11.89
CA GLY A 396 19.10 -1.75 -10.68
C GLY A 396 19.12 -2.55 -9.39
N PHE A 397 18.53 -3.75 -9.38
CA PHE A 397 18.56 -4.67 -8.24
C PHE A 397 19.95 -5.26 -7.98
N ASP A 398 20.72 -5.55 -9.04
CA ASP A 398 22.15 -5.90 -8.93
C ASP A 398 22.97 -4.73 -8.35
N GLY A 399 22.64 -3.50 -8.74
CA GLY A 399 23.27 -2.28 -8.26
C GLY A 399 24.80 -2.31 -8.40
N PRO A 400 25.56 -1.95 -7.35
CA PRO A 400 27.02 -2.02 -7.35
C PRO A 400 27.56 -3.42 -7.66
N ALA A 401 26.90 -4.51 -7.25
CA ALA A 401 27.39 -5.87 -7.48
C ALA A 401 27.38 -6.28 -8.97
N GLY A 402 26.73 -5.49 -9.83
CA GLY A 402 26.69 -5.71 -11.28
C GLY A 402 28.07 -5.69 -11.95
N TRP A 403 29.11 -5.12 -11.32
CA TRP A 403 30.48 -5.08 -11.86
C TRP A 403 31.05 -6.47 -12.17
N VAL A 404 30.58 -7.51 -11.44
CA VAL A 404 31.02 -8.90 -11.64
C VAL A 404 30.64 -9.40 -13.04
N ASN A 405 29.47 -9.03 -13.56
CA ASN A 405 29.06 -9.45 -14.91
C ASN A 405 29.93 -8.79 -16.00
N ILE A 406 30.41 -7.57 -15.75
CA ILE A 406 31.27 -6.83 -16.67
C ILE A 406 32.67 -7.44 -16.68
N THR A 407 33.26 -7.64 -15.51
CA THR A 407 34.62 -8.19 -15.37
C THR A 407 34.72 -9.65 -15.79
N ALA A 408 33.67 -10.44 -15.58
CA ALA A 408 33.61 -11.83 -16.04
C ALA A 408 33.32 -11.96 -17.56
N GLY A 409 33.05 -10.86 -18.27
CA GLY A 409 32.69 -10.90 -19.70
C GLY A 409 31.42 -11.71 -20.00
N ALA A 410 30.44 -11.68 -19.09
CA ALA A 410 29.26 -12.53 -19.20
C ALA A 410 28.42 -12.14 -20.44
N PRO A 411 28.06 -13.09 -21.33
CA PRO A 411 27.25 -12.78 -22.51
C PRO A 411 25.93 -12.12 -22.13
N ALA A 412 25.63 -10.96 -22.73
CA ALA A 412 24.45 -10.15 -22.40
C ALA A 412 23.14 -10.95 -22.53
N ARG A 413 23.02 -11.75 -23.60
CA ARG A 413 21.84 -12.60 -23.82
C ARG A 413 21.67 -13.66 -22.73
N ALA A 414 22.76 -14.27 -22.27
CA ALA A 414 22.71 -15.26 -21.19
C ALA A 414 22.33 -14.61 -19.85
N ASN A 415 22.80 -13.38 -19.59
CA ASN A 415 22.46 -12.60 -18.41
C ASN A 415 20.96 -12.24 -18.36
N LEU A 416 20.40 -11.76 -19.48
CA LEU A 416 18.98 -11.37 -19.52
C LEU A 416 18.06 -12.60 -19.53
N LEU A 417 18.35 -13.60 -20.36
CA LEU A 417 17.54 -14.82 -20.44
C LEU A 417 17.54 -15.62 -19.13
N GLY A 418 18.69 -15.71 -18.45
CA GLY A 418 18.79 -16.43 -17.18
C GLY A 418 17.89 -15.84 -16.09
N ARG A 419 17.70 -14.52 -16.08
CA ARG A 419 16.78 -13.83 -15.16
C ARG A 419 15.32 -14.11 -15.48
N VAL A 420 14.95 -14.08 -16.76
CA VAL A 420 13.60 -14.45 -17.21
C VAL A 420 13.28 -15.89 -16.82
N ILE A 421 14.21 -16.83 -17.06
CA ILE A 421 14.01 -18.24 -16.69
C ILE A 421 13.86 -18.39 -15.17
N ALA A 422 14.73 -17.74 -14.38
CA ALA A 422 14.64 -17.80 -12.93
C ALA A 422 13.30 -17.26 -12.40
N ALA A 423 12.82 -16.15 -12.95
CA ALA A 423 11.51 -15.60 -12.62
C ALA A 423 10.38 -16.55 -13.05
N ALA A 424 10.44 -17.10 -14.27
CA ALA A 424 9.45 -18.03 -14.79
C ALA A 424 9.33 -19.29 -13.92
N VAL A 425 10.44 -19.89 -13.51
CA VAL A 425 10.45 -21.09 -12.64
C VAL A 425 9.73 -20.88 -11.32
N ILE A 426 9.74 -19.66 -10.77
CA ILE A 426 9.10 -19.34 -9.49
C ILE A 426 7.66 -18.88 -9.70
N VAL A 427 7.45 -17.92 -10.60
CA VAL A 427 6.20 -17.18 -10.73
C VAL A 427 5.17 -17.92 -11.58
N LEU A 428 5.56 -18.46 -12.73
CA LEU A 428 4.65 -19.12 -13.67
C LEU A 428 3.83 -20.24 -13.01
N PRO A 429 4.41 -21.22 -12.28
CA PRO A 429 3.61 -22.30 -11.70
C PRO A 429 2.62 -21.80 -10.65
N ILE A 430 3.02 -20.83 -9.83
CA ILE A 430 2.14 -20.25 -8.81
C ILE A 430 0.95 -19.56 -9.47
N VAL A 431 1.22 -18.68 -10.43
CA VAL A 431 0.17 -17.91 -11.09
C VAL A 431 -0.75 -18.80 -11.92
N LEU A 432 -0.22 -19.83 -12.58
CA LEU A 432 -1.01 -20.82 -13.31
C LEU A 432 -1.97 -21.58 -12.39
N VAL A 433 -1.47 -22.08 -11.26
CA VAL A 433 -2.29 -22.79 -10.27
C VAL A 433 -3.37 -21.88 -9.68
N LEU A 434 -3.00 -20.64 -9.30
CA LEU A 434 -3.97 -19.69 -8.74
C LEU A 434 -5.02 -19.28 -9.79
N SER A 435 -4.64 -19.06 -11.05
CA SER A 435 -5.58 -18.72 -12.13
C SER A 435 -6.57 -19.86 -12.37
N ALA A 436 -6.07 -21.11 -12.42
CA ALA A 436 -6.92 -22.28 -12.57
C ALA A 436 -7.85 -22.47 -11.36
N ALA A 437 -7.33 -22.32 -10.14
CA ALA A 437 -8.10 -22.45 -8.91
C ALA A 437 -9.24 -21.43 -8.86
N VAL A 438 -8.98 -20.15 -9.16
CA VAL A 438 -10.03 -19.13 -9.21
C VAL A 438 -11.06 -19.44 -10.30
N SER A 439 -10.61 -19.89 -11.48
CA SER A 439 -11.52 -20.29 -12.57
C SER A 439 -12.47 -21.42 -12.14
N VAL A 440 -11.95 -22.42 -11.42
CA VAL A 440 -12.74 -23.54 -10.90
C VAL A 440 -13.72 -23.07 -9.83
N VAL A 441 -13.28 -22.26 -8.87
CA VAL A 441 -14.12 -21.73 -7.78
C VAL A 441 -15.28 -20.90 -8.33
N LEU A 442 -15.05 -20.14 -9.40
CA LEU A 442 -16.07 -19.30 -10.03
C LEU A 442 -16.96 -20.03 -11.04
N GLY A 443 -16.73 -21.33 -11.27
CA GLY A 443 -17.47 -22.12 -12.26
C GLY A 443 -17.17 -21.72 -13.71
N MET A 444 -16.03 -21.06 -13.98
CA MET A 444 -15.62 -20.54 -15.29
C MET A 444 -14.63 -21.48 -16.00
N THR A 445 -14.72 -22.79 -15.75
CA THR A 445 -13.80 -23.80 -16.30
C THR A 445 -13.89 -23.92 -17.82
N ALA A 446 -15.03 -23.56 -18.44
CA ALA A 446 -15.19 -23.53 -19.89
C ALA A 446 -14.21 -22.54 -20.57
N HIS A 447 -13.87 -21.44 -19.89
CA HIS A 447 -12.98 -20.39 -20.39
C HIS A 447 -11.52 -20.60 -19.99
N LEU A 448 -11.21 -21.73 -19.31
CA LEU A 448 -9.88 -21.99 -18.78
C LEU A 448 -8.76 -21.90 -19.84
N PRO A 449 -8.94 -22.38 -21.09
CA PRO A 449 -7.91 -22.24 -22.12
C PRO A 449 -7.54 -20.77 -22.41
N VAL A 450 -8.53 -19.90 -22.62
CA VAL A 450 -8.27 -18.48 -22.93
C VAL A 450 -7.70 -17.74 -21.72
N ILE A 451 -8.13 -18.09 -20.51
CA ILE A 451 -7.60 -17.51 -19.27
C ILE A 451 -6.11 -17.85 -19.11
N LEU A 452 -5.74 -19.13 -19.20
CA LEU A 452 -4.37 -19.57 -18.98
C LEU A 452 -3.43 -19.12 -20.11
N LEU A 453 -3.86 -19.25 -21.36
CA LEU A 453 -3.06 -18.83 -22.52
C LEU A 453 -2.96 -17.30 -22.62
N GLY A 454 -4.05 -16.57 -22.34
CA GLY A 454 -4.05 -15.11 -22.28
C GLY A 454 -3.12 -14.59 -21.19
N MET A 455 -3.18 -15.19 -19.99
CA MET A 455 -2.28 -14.88 -18.88
C MET A 455 -0.81 -15.17 -19.23
N LEU A 456 -0.52 -16.33 -19.83
CA LEU A 456 0.83 -16.67 -20.28
C LEU A 456 1.33 -15.69 -21.35
N GLY A 457 0.50 -15.35 -22.33
CA GLY A 457 0.83 -14.39 -23.38
C GLY A 457 1.16 -13.01 -22.82
N LEU A 458 0.34 -12.51 -21.91
CA LEU A 458 0.58 -11.23 -21.24
C LEU A 458 1.86 -11.27 -20.39
N MET A 459 2.13 -12.40 -19.71
CA MET A 459 3.34 -12.58 -18.90
C MET A 459 4.62 -12.64 -19.75
N LEU A 460 4.58 -13.33 -20.90
CA LEU A 460 5.67 -13.34 -21.88
C LEU A 460 5.94 -11.93 -22.43
N SER A 461 4.88 -11.19 -22.79
CA SER A 461 5.00 -9.77 -23.15
C SER A 461 5.65 -8.94 -22.04
N GLY A 462 5.23 -9.17 -20.79
CA GLY A 462 5.75 -8.48 -19.61
C GLY A 462 7.24 -8.73 -19.40
N TRP A 463 7.71 -9.97 -19.53
CA TRP A 463 9.14 -10.29 -19.44
C TRP A 463 9.96 -9.67 -20.57
N GLY A 464 9.44 -9.72 -21.81
CA GLY A 464 10.08 -9.08 -22.96
C GLY A 464 10.23 -7.56 -22.80
N ALA A 465 9.14 -6.90 -22.43
CA ALA A 465 9.11 -5.48 -22.15
C ALA A 465 10.05 -5.11 -20.99
N SER A 466 10.05 -5.91 -19.92
CA SER A 466 10.88 -5.68 -18.73
C SER A 466 12.37 -5.79 -19.00
N VAL A 467 12.79 -6.80 -19.77
CA VAL A 467 14.19 -6.95 -20.18
C VAL A 467 14.66 -5.73 -20.96
N LEU A 468 13.84 -5.23 -21.89
CA LEU A 468 14.18 -4.05 -22.66
C LEU A 468 14.20 -2.80 -21.76
N ALA A 469 13.15 -2.56 -20.98
CA ALA A 469 13.04 -1.42 -20.08
C ALA A 469 14.20 -1.34 -19.09
N GLY A 470 14.61 -2.47 -18.49
CA GLY A 470 15.74 -2.56 -17.58
C GLY A 470 17.08 -2.18 -18.22
N THR A 471 17.21 -2.32 -19.55
CA THR A 471 18.41 -1.90 -20.30
C THR A 471 18.32 -0.47 -20.85
N LEU A 472 17.11 0.09 -20.98
CA LEU A 472 16.91 1.46 -21.46
C LEU A 472 16.97 2.48 -20.31
N LEU A 473 16.26 2.17 -19.23
CA LEU A 473 16.03 3.06 -18.10
C LEU A 473 16.31 2.35 -16.77
N PRO A 474 17.52 1.79 -16.55
CA PRO A 474 17.86 1.26 -15.23
C PRO A 474 17.88 2.41 -14.22
N TYR A 475 17.35 2.14 -13.03
CA TYR A 475 17.35 3.09 -11.93
C TYR A 475 17.91 2.44 -10.66
N PRO A 476 18.64 3.19 -9.83
CA PRO A 476 19.22 2.64 -8.62
C PRO A 476 18.15 2.23 -7.61
N THR A 477 18.40 1.13 -6.91
CA THR A 477 17.49 0.55 -5.91
C THR A 477 18.01 0.77 -4.49
N SER A 478 17.18 0.55 -3.46
CA SER A 478 17.69 0.55 -2.08
C SER A 478 18.56 -0.69 -1.82
N PRO A 479 19.49 -0.68 -0.83
CA PRO A 479 20.43 -1.79 -0.61
C PRO A 479 19.74 -3.15 -0.37
N PRO A 480 20.39 -4.28 -0.71
CA PRO A 480 19.90 -5.61 -0.39
C PRO A 480 19.59 -5.77 1.10
N GLY A 481 18.48 -6.45 1.43
CA GLY A 481 18.01 -6.58 2.81
C GLY A 481 17.23 -5.38 3.34
N THR A 482 17.05 -4.32 2.53
CA THR A 482 16.10 -3.26 2.86
C THR A 482 14.69 -3.83 2.95
N ASN A 483 13.97 -3.46 4.01
CA ASN A 483 12.56 -3.81 4.15
C ASN A 483 11.78 -3.21 2.97
N PRO A 484 10.97 -3.99 2.24
CA PRO A 484 10.19 -3.52 1.10
C PRO A 484 9.32 -2.30 1.38
N MET A 485 8.75 -2.18 2.59
CA MET A 485 7.96 -1.03 2.99
C MET A 485 8.80 0.25 3.16
N LYS A 486 10.13 0.14 3.12
CA LYS A 486 11.11 1.23 3.22
C LYS A 486 11.86 1.47 1.92
N ASP A 487 11.63 0.67 0.89
CA ASP A 487 12.28 0.83 -0.41
C ASP A 487 11.77 2.10 -1.08
N LYS A 488 12.69 3.03 -1.38
CA LYS A 488 12.36 4.32 -1.99
C LYS A 488 12.45 4.28 -3.51
N SER A 489 12.97 3.19 -4.07
CA SER A 489 13.29 3.05 -5.49
C SER A 489 12.04 3.15 -6.38
N ALA A 490 10.93 2.56 -5.94
CA ALA A 490 9.64 2.55 -6.64
C ALA A 490 9.00 3.95 -6.80
N SER A 491 9.35 4.91 -5.95
CA SER A 491 8.77 6.27 -5.99
C SER A 491 9.50 7.23 -6.93
N SER A 492 10.61 6.82 -7.56
CA SER A 492 11.39 7.69 -8.43
C SER A 492 10.70 7.93 -9.79
N ALA A 493 10.88 9.12 -10.38
CA ALA A 493 10.31 9.44 -11.69
C ALA A 493 10.73 8.44 -12.77
N ASN A 494 11.97 7.95 -12.71
CA ASN A 494 12.48 6.92 -13.61
C ASN A 494 11.80 5.56 -13.38
N ALA A 495 11.51 5.19 -12.12
CA ALA A 495 10.75 3.98 -11.83
C ALA A 495 9.31 4.07 -12.37
N MET A 496 8.62 5.20 -12.14
CA MET A 496 7.26 5.40 -12.66
C MET A 496 7.21 5.41 -14.19
N LEU A 497 8.16 6.09 -14.84
CA LEU A 497 8.26 6.12 -16.30
C LEU A 497 8.60 4.73 -16.85
N SER A 498 9.55 4.02 -16.24
CA SER A 498 9.91 2.65 -16.62
C SER A 498 8.70 1.72 -16.46
N MET A 499 7.95 1.83 -15.36
CA MET A 499 6.71 1.09 -15.13
C MET A 499 5.67 1.40 -16.20
N ALA A 500 5.41 2.67 -16.51
CA ALA A 500 4.43 3.08 -17.52
C ALA A 500 4.80 2.56 -18.92
N ILE A 501 6.07 2.70 -19.32
CA ILE A 501 6.58 2.19 -20.60
C ILE A 501 6.49 0.66 -20.64
N THR A 502 6.88 -0.02 -19.56
CA THR A 502 6.83 -1.49 -19.49
C THR A 502 5.39 -2.00 -19.56
N SER A 503 4.46 -1.37 -18.84
CA SER A 503 3.03 -1.69 -18.88
C SER A 503 2.43 -1.46 -20.26
N ALA A 504 2.77 -0.35 -20.93
CA ALA A 504 2.32 -0.09 -22.29
C ALA A 504 2.91 -1.09 -23.29
N ALA A 505 4.22 -1.35 -23.22
CA ALA A 505 4.90 -2.33 -24.07
C ALA A 505 4.43 -3.77 -23.82
N MET A 506 3.92 -4.07 -22.62
CA MET A 506 3.27 -5.34 -22.30
C MET A 506 1.86 -5.42 -22.91
N GLY A 507 1.02 -4.40 -22.66
CA GLY A 507 -0.41 -4.45 -22.95
C GLY A 507 -0.80 -4.08 -24.39
N VAL A 508 -0.15 -3.07 -24.99
CA VAL A 508 -0.52 -2.57 -26.33
C VAL A 508 -0.39 -3.67 -27.40
N PRO A 509 0.69 -4.47 -27.45
CA PRO A 509 0.78 -5.57 -28.41
C PRO A 509 -0.35 -6.60 -28.25
N GLN A 510 -0.90 -6.75 -27.04
CA GLN A 510 -1.93 -7.74 -26.73
C GLN A 510 -3.35 -7.31 -27.12
N ILE A 511 -3.56 -6.06 -27.60
CA ILE A 511 -4.86 -5.55 -28.03
C ILE A 511 -5.58 -6.48 -29.02
N PRO A 512 -4.94 -7.04 -30.07
CA PRO A 512 -5.61 -7.97 -30.99
C PRO A 512 -6.11 -9.24 -30.30
N ALA A 513 -5.32 -9.83 -29.40
CA ALA A 513 -5.71 -11.01 -28.65
C ALA A 513 -6.87 -10.70 -27.69
N ILE A 514 -6.86 -9.54 -27.04
CA ILE A 514 -7.94 -9.05 -26.17
C ILE A 514 -9.23 -8.87 -26.99
N GLY A 515 -9.14 -8.27 -28.19
CA GLY A 515 -10.28 -8.11 -29.09
C GLY A 515 -10.89 -9.45 -29.51
N LEU A 516 -10.05 -10.43 -29.86
CA LEU A 516 -10.51 -11.80 -30.16
C LEU A 516 -11.15 -12.47 -28.95
N ALA A 517 -10.59 -12.28 -27.74
CA ALA A 517 -11.15 -12.86 -26.52
C ALA A 517 -12.54 -12.28 -26.21
N ILE A 518 -12.71 -10.96 -26.35
CA ILE A 518 -14.00 -10.28 -26.19
C ILE A 518 -15.00 -10.81 -27.23
N TRP A 519 -14.58 -10.97 -28.49
CA TRP A 519 -15.45 -11.51 -29.54
C TRP A 519 -15.87 -12.96 -29.25
N GLY A 520 -14.95 -13.80 -28.79
CA GLY A 520 -15.24 -15.17 -28.35
C GLY A 520 -16.32 -15.20 -27.27
N LEU A 521 -16.17 -14.38 -26.23
CA LEU A 521 -17.09 -14.28 -25.10
C LEU A 521 -18.48 -13.73 -25.46
N LEU A 522 -18.57 -12.84 -26.46
CA LEU A 522 -19.83 -12.20 -26.85
C LEU A 522 -20.66 -13.00 -27.87
N GLY A 523 -20.12 -14.08 -28.44
CA GLY A 523 -20.86 -14.90 -29.42
C GLY A 523 -20.01 -15.67 -30.42
N GLY A 524 -18.68 -15.49 -30.42
CA GLY A 524 -17.77 -16.25 -31.28
C GLY A 524 -17.54 -17.71 -30.86
N GLY A 525 -17.85 -18.03 -29.60
CA GLY A 525 -17.78 -19.39 -29.07
C GLY A 525 -16.37 -19.87 -28.68
N PRO A 526 -16.24 -21.10 -28.15
CA PRO A 526 -15.03 -21.58 -27.50
C PRO A 526 -13.79 -21.66 -28.42
N LEU A 527 -13.99 -21.86 -29.72
CA LEU A 527 -12.90 -21.92 -30.69
C LEU A 527 -12.22 -20.55 -30.85
N ILE A 528 -13.00 -19.47 -30.91
CA ILE A 528 -12.47 -18.11 -31.01
C ILE A 528 -11.76 -17.71 -29.71
N GLU A 529 -12.27 -18.13 -28.55
CA GLU A 529 -11.58 -17.95 -27.27
C GLU A 529 -10.21 -18.66 -27.23
N LEU A 530 -10.16 -19.91 -27.69
CA LEU A 530 -8.90 -20.65 -27.78
C LEU A 530 -7.91 -19.95 -28.73
N LEU A 531 -8.39 -19.52 -29.90
CA LEU A 531 -7.58 -18.74 -30.86
C LEU A 531 -7.07 -17.44 -30.24
N ALA A 532 -7.90 -16.73 -29.48
CA ALA A 532 -7.48 -15.53 -28.76
C ALA A 532 -6.34 -15.82 -27.79
N GLY A 533 -6.44 -16.91 -27.02
CA GLY A 533 -5.38 -17.37 -26.13
C GLY A 533 -4.07 -17.70 -26.87
N LEU A 534 -4.15 -18.45 -27.98
CA LEU A 534 -2.98 -18.80 -28.79
C LEU A 534 -2.32 -17.57 -29.42
N VAL A 535 -3.12 -16.62 -29.91
CA VAL A 535 -2.64 -15.34 -30.44
C VAL A 535 -1.95 -14.53 -29.33
N ALA A 536 -2.49 -14.53 -28.11
CA ALA A 536 -1.85 -13.86 -26.98
C ALA A 536 -0.46 -14.44 -26.69
N VAL A 537 -0.32 -15.77 -26.68
CA VAL A 537 0.96 -16.45 -26.48
C VAL A 537 1.93 -16.15 -27.62
N LEU A 538 1.47 -16.16 -28.87
CA LEU A 538 2.30 -15.86 -30.04
C LEU A 538 2.84 -14.42 -29.96
N ILE A 539 1.97 -13.45 -29.69
CA ILE A 539 2.34 -12.04 -29.51
C ILE A 539 3.34 -11.92 -28.35
N GLY A 540 3.05 -12.55 -27.22
CA GLY A 540 3.93 -12.55 -26.05
C GLY A 540 5.32 -13.13 -26.35
N ALA A 541 5.39 -14.23 -27.09
CA ALA A 541 6.64 -14.83 -27.52
C ALA A 541 7.43 -13.91 -28.46
N VAL A 542 6.76 -13.23 -29.39
CA VAL A 542 7.39 -12.23 -30.28
C VAL A 542 7.95 -11.07 -29.46
N VAL A 543 7.17 -10.51 -28.53
CA VAL A 543 7.62 -9.41 -27.64
C VAL A 543 8.80 -9.86 -26.78
N LEU A 544 8.79 -11.09 -26.25
CA LEU A 544 9.90 -11.65 -25.49
C LEU A 544 11.18 -11.77 -26.33
N VAL A 545 11.09 -12.33 -27.54
CA VAL A 545 12.24 -12.51 -28.43
C VAL A 545 12.81 -11.16 -28.87
N VAL A 546 11.95 -10.21 -29.25
CA VAL A 546 12.35 -8.86 -29.64
C VAL A 546 12.98 -8.14 -28.45
N GLY A 547 12.35 -8.17 -27.28
CA GLY A 547 12.86 -7.57 -26.05
C GLY A 547 14.23 -8.13 -25.65
N LEU A 548 14.42 -9.46 -25.73
CA LEU A 548 15.71 -10.11 -25.49
C LEU A 548 16.77 -9.71 -26.52
N ARG A 549 16.43 -9.63 -27.80
CA ARG A 549 17.40 -9.25 -28.86
C ARG A 549 17.84 -7.80 -28.70
N LEU A 550 16.89 -6.87 -28.56
CA LEU A 550 17.16 -5.45 -28.41
C LEU A 550 17.85 -5.16 -27.08
N GLY A 551 17.37 -5.76 -25.98
CA GLY A 551 17.96 -5.62 -24.66
C GLY A 551 19.38 -6.17 -24.59
N ALA A 552 19.64 -7.36 -25.17
CA ALA A 552 20.98 -7.93 -25.20
C ALA A 552 21.95 -7.06 -26.01
N ALA A 553 21.55 -6.62 -27.21
CA ALA A 553 22.37 -5.74 -28.04
C ALA A 553 22.67 -4.40 -27.35
N ARG A 554 21.68 -3.83 -26.64
CA ARG A 554 21.84 -2.59 -25.86
C ARG A 554 22.80 -2.79 -24.69
N LEU A 555 22.64 -3.88 -23.94
CA LEU A 555 23.46 -4.20 -22.79
C LEU A 555 24.90 -4.47 -23.20
N GLU A 556 25.13 -5.18 -24.30
CA GLU A 556 26.47 -5.49 -24.82
C GLU A 556 27.21 -4.24 -25.27
N ARG A 557 26.52 -3.30 -25.92
CA ARG A 557 27.11 -2.03 -26.39
C ARG A 557 27.38 -1.02 -25.30
N SER A 558 26.66 -1.07 -24.16
CA SER A 558 26.76 -0.01 -23.15
C SER A 558 26.62 -0.48 -21.71
N TYR A 559 27.07 -1.68 -21.39
CA TYR A 559 27.03 -2.17 -20.01
C TYR A 559 27.72 -1.20 -19.03
N PRO A 560 28.93 -0.67 -19.33
CA PRO A 560 29.60 0.27 -18.43
C PRO A 560 28.76 1.52 -18.14
N GLU A 561 28.13 2.13 -19.13
CA GLU A 561 27.29 3.32 -18.98
C GLU A 561 26.00 3.02 -18.20
N LEU A 562 25.39 1.85 -18.43
CA LEU A 562 24.23 1.40 -17.65
C LEU A 562 24.61 1.15 -16.19
N PHE A 563 25.78 0.55 -15.94
CA PHE A 563 26.30 0.33 -14.60
C PHE A 563 26.55 1.64 -13.85
N GLN A 564 27.07 2.68 -14.51
CA GLN A 564 27.25 4.00 -13.87
C GLN A 564 25.95 4.57 -13.30
N LYS A 565 24.79 4.27 -13.90
CA LYS A 565 23.47 4.72 -13.41
C LYS A 565 23.04 4.01 -12.12
N VAL A 566 23.56 2.80 -11.87
CA VAL A 566 23.15 1.92 -10.75
C VAL A 566 24.29 1.60 -9.78
N ARG A 567 25.45 2.24 -9.93
CA ARG A 567 26.66 2.00 -9.13
C ARG A 567 26.53 2.31 -7.64
N ALA A 568 25.45 2.99 -7.25
CA ALA A 568 25.16 3.38 -5.87
C ALA A 568 23.67 3.13 -5.58
N PHE A 569 23.37 2.76 -4.35
CA PHE A 569 21.98 2.58 -3.88
C PHE A 569 21.32 3.92 -3.53
N VAL A 570 19.98 3.94 -3.45
CA VAL A 570 19.13 5.09 -3.05
C VAL A 570 18.60 4.96 -1.63
#